data_AF-A0A2R6CAT0-F1
#
_entry.id   AF-A0A2R6CAT0-F1
#
_cell.length_a   1.000
_cell.length_b   1.000
_cell.length_c   1.000
_cell.angle_alpha   90.00
_cell.angle_beta   90.00
_cell.angle_gamma   90.00
#
_symmetry.space_group_name_H-M   'P 1'
#
loop_
_entity.id
_entity.type
_entity.pdbx_description
1 polymer ?
#
loop_
_entity_poly.entity_id
_entity_poly.type
_entity_poly.pdbx_seq_one_letter_code
_entity_poly.pdbx_strand_id
1 'polypeptide(L)'
;MFGRLKSVALDYEYSGCLENRWSFMISRWFGLARKLKFKDGYSFTMNKNNAHLASLFVKFAFYGGLLSDCDSDVPFSWKVCLDDNVIVSPHGLRFNLNSFDPLIFAETYVWDIHFCGFDLTGKVVIDVGGYVGDTALYFASKGAKVYVYEPDPLNYSKLLKNLELNPELLRMVKPYNMAVGVDGEVSFRFGQWGNSSTMNPHGRPKKLSLLV
;
A
#
# COMPACT_ATOMS: atom_id res chain seq x y z
N MET A 1 21.37 19.92 0.63
CA MET A 1 22.47 18.94 0.87
C MET A 1 22.10 17.92 1.96
N PHE A 2 21.62 18.35 3.14
CA PHE A 2 21.21 17.44 4.24
C PHE A 2 20.10 16.42 3.91
N GLY A 3 19.07 16.81 3.15
CA GLY A 3 17.97 15.89 2.77
C GLY A 3 18.42 14.70 1.88
N ARG A 4 19.39 14.94 0.99
CA ARG A 4 19.94 13.92 0.08
C ARG A 4 20.85 12.91 0.80
N LEU A 5 21.51 13.34 1.87
CA LEU A 5 22.32 12.45 2.73
C LEU A 5 21.42 11.53 3.55
N LYS A 6 20.32 12.05 4.13
CA LYS A 6 19.34 11.23 4.86
C LYS A 6 18.67 10.18 3.97
N SER A 7 18.30 10.54 2.74
CA SER A 7 17.68 9.57 1.82
C SER A 7 18.63 8.43 1.45
N VAL A 8 19.92 8.74 1.23
CA VAL A 8 20.94 7.74 0.91
C VAL A 8 21.19 6.78 2.09
N ALA A 9 21.19 7.29 3.32
CA ALA A 9 21.34 6.44 4.51
C ALA A 9 20.17 5.44 4.65
N LEU A 10 18.93 5.92 4.46
CA LEU A 10 17.74 5.07 4.48
C LEU A 10 17.75 4.04 3.34
N ASP A 11 18.11 4.45 2.12
CA ASP A 11 18.20 3.52 0.98
C ASP A 11 19.24 2.42 1.23
N TYR A 12 20.35 2.77 1.87
CA TYR A 12 21.37 1.80 2.26
C TYR A 12 20.86 0.83 3.34
N GLU A 13 20.17 1.35 4.36
CA GLU A 13 19.54 0.54 5.41
C GLU A 13 18.52 -0.44 4.84
N TYR A 14 17.56 0.05 4.05
CA TYR A 14 16.52 -0.78 3.41
C TYR A 14 17.12 -1.86 2.50
N SER A 15 18.22 -1.54 1.80
CA SER A 15 18.91 -2.52 0.94
C SER A 15 19.55 -3.69 1.69
N GLY A 16 19.51 -3.69 3.03
CA GLY A 16 19.93 -4.82 3.87
C GLY A 16 19.15 -6.12 3.62
N CYS A 17 17.96 -6.06 3.03
CA CYS A 17 17.18 -7.22 2.57
C CYS A 17 17.74 -7.88 1.29
N LEU A 18 18.69 -7.24 0.61
CA LEU A 18 19.30 -7.74 -0.63
C LEU A 18 20.62 -8.48 -0.35
N GLU A 19 20.87 -9.55 -1.09
CA GLU A 19 22.18 -10.21 -1.15
C GLU A 19 23.23 -9.31 -1.81
N ASN A 20 22.81 -8.57 -2.84
CA ASN A 20 23.67 -7.77 -3.69
C ASN A 20 23.36 -6.26 -3.58
N ARG A 21 23.30 -5.73 -2.36
CA ARG A 21 22.91 -4.33 -2.05
C ARG A 21 23.55 -3.25 -2.93
N TRP A 22 24.81 -3.43 -3.36
CA TRP A 22 25.49 -2.49 -4.25
C TRP A 22 24.82 -2.37 -5.63
N SER A 23 24.13 -3.42 -6.10
CA SER A 23 23.35 -3.37 -7.33
C SER A 23 22.20 -2.37 -7.25
N PHE A 24 21.55 -2.29 -6.09
CA PHE A 24 20.51 -1.28 -5.83
C PHE A 24 21.11 0.12 -5.79
N MET A 25 22.19 0.33 -5.05
CA MET A 25 22.84 1.65 -4.94
C MET A 25 23.35 2.16 -6.30
N ILE A 26 24.03 1.30 -7.07
CA ILE A 26 24.55 1.64 -8.40
C ILE A 26 23.39 1.93 -9.36
N SER A 27 22.37 1.07 -9.40
CA SER A 27 21.21 1.28 -10.28
C SER A 27 20.47 2.57 -9.92
N ARG A 28 20.34 2.89 -8.64
CA ARG A 28 19.69 4.12 -8.16
C ARG A 28 20.47 5.39 -8.51
N TRP A 29 21.80 5.37 -8.45
CA TRP A 29 22.61 6.56 -8.77
C TRP A 29 22.87 6.76 -10.26
N PHE A 30 23.08 5.68 -11.01
CA PHE A 30 23.49 5.75 -12.41
C PHE A 30 22.37 5.34 -13.38
N GLY A 31 21.27 4.79 -12.87
CA GLY A 31 20.16 4.28 -13.69
C GLY A 31 20.56 3.07 -14.53
N LEU A 32 21.60 2.33 -14.14
CA LEU A 32 22.05 1.14 -14.85
C LEU A 32 21.11 -0.03 -14.54
N ALA A 33 20.74 -0.80 -15.57
CA ALA A 33 19.94 -2.00 -15.37
C ALA A 33 20.70 -3.02 -14.51
N ARG A 34 20.11 -3.45 -13.40
CA ARG A 34 20.73 -4.41 -12.47
C ARG A 34 19.67 -5.36 -11.92
N LYS A 35 20.02 -6.65 -11.88
CA LYS A 35 19.22 -7.66 -11.17
C LYS A 35 19.44 -7.48 -9.67
N LEU A 36 18.38 -7.15 -8.94
CA LEU A 36 18.34 -7.18 -7.48
C LEU A 36 18.02 -8.61 -7.05
N LYS A 37 18.77 -9.13 -6.07
CA LYS A 37 18.56 -10.44 -5.47
C LYS A 37 18.20 -10.24 -4.01
N PHE A 38 16.99 -10.62 -3.64
CA PHE A 38 16.51 -10.58 -2.26
C PHE A 38 17.03 -11.83 -1.55
N LYS A 39 17.30 -11.70 -0.24
CA LYS A 39 17.81 -12.82 0.58
C LYS A 39 16.87 -14.00 0.63
N ASP A 40 15.58 -13.77 0.42
CA ASP A 40 14.55 -14.81 0.46
C ASP A 40 14.30 -15.45 -0.92
N GLY A 41 15.21 -15.24 -1.89
CA GLY A 41 15.21 -15.91 -3.19
C GLY A 41 14.51 -15.16 -4.32
N TYR A 42 13.64 -14.18 -4.03
CA TYR A 42 13.02 -13.33 -5.06
C TYR A 42 14.07 -12.48 -5.79
N SER A 43 13.81 -12.17 -7.06
CA SER A 43 14.69 -11.32 -7.84
C SER A 43 13.93 -10.37 -8.75
N PHE A 44 14.44 -9.14 -8.90
CA PHE A 44 13.79 -8.10 -9.67
C PHE A 44 14.81 -7.32 -10.49
N THR A 45 14.57 -7.13 -11.78
CA THR A 45 15.46 -6.32 -12.62
C THR A 45 15.07 -4.84 -12.55
N MET A 46 15.88 -4.07 -11.84
CA MET A 46 15.73 -2.62 -11.72
C MET A 46 16.38 -1.91 -12.90
N ASN A 47 15.73 -0.88 -13.41
CA ASN A 47 16.22 0.07 -14.41
C ASN A 47 15.60 1.46 -14.15
N LYS A 48 15.89 2.45 -15.01
CA LYS A 48 15.37 3.83 -14.84
C LYS A 48 13.84 3.92 -14.82
N ASN A 49 13.14 3.06 -15.55
CA ASN A 49 11.69 3.14 -15.73
C ASN A 49 10.92 2.52 -14.55
N ASN A 50 11.52 1.56 -13.83
CA ASN A 50 10.88 0.85 -12.72
C ASN A 50 11.60 1.04 -11.37
N ALA A 51 12.50 2.02 -11.27
CA ALA A 51 13.25 2.33 -10.05
C ALA A 51 12.35 2.60 -8.83
N HIS A 52 11.16 3.15 -9.05
CA HIS A 52 10.15 3.30 -8.01
C HIS A 52 9.69 1.94 -7.46
N LEU A 53 9.34 0.98 -8.32
CA LEU A 53 8.91 -0.36 -7.89
C LEU A 53 10.01 -1.07 -7.12
N ALA A 54 11.25 -1.00 -7.59
CA ALA A 54 12.40 -1.52 -6.85
C ALA A 54 12.48 -0.92 -5.43
N SER A 55 12.23 0.38 -5.29
CA SER A 55 12.23 1.04 -3.99
C SER A 55 11.09 0.56 -3.08
N LEU A 56 9.90 0.30 -3.64
CA LEU A 56 8.78 -0.27 -2.88
C LEU A 56 9.09 -1.68 -2.38
N PHE A 57 9.60 -2.54 -3.26
CA PHE A 57 9.92 -3.93 -2.94
C PHE A 57 11.04 -4.05 -1.92
N VAL A 58 12.10 -3.25 -2.05
CA VAL A 58 13.21 -3.23 -1.08
C VAL A 58 12.74 -2.78 0.30
N LYS A 59 11.87 -1.75 0.37
CA LYS A 59 11.29 -1.31 1.66
C LYS A 59 10.37 -2.36 2.26
N PHE A 60 9.49 -2.95 1.44
CA PHE A 60 8.54 -3.95 1.93
C PHE A 60 9.25 -5.19 2.45
N ALA A 61 10.26 -5.69 1.73
CA ALA A 61 11.10 -6.79 2.17
C ALA A 61 11.88 -6.43 3.45
N PHE A 62 12.38 -5.20 3.57
CA PHE A 62 13.00 -4.73 4.81
C PHE A 62 12.03 -4.75 6.00
N TYR A 63 10.75 -4.43 5.79
CA TYR A 63 9.71 -4.53 6.81
C TYR A 63 9.25 -5.97 7.12
N GLY A 64 9.85 -6.98 6.47
CA GLY A 64 9.57 -8.40 6.69
C GLY A 64 8.62 -9.02 5.65
N GLY A 65 8.23 -8.28 4.61
CA GLY A 65 7.40 -8.80 3.54
C GLY A 65 8.16 -9.77 2.62
N LEU A 66 7.81 -11.05 2.66
CA LEU A 66 8.35 -12.05 1.74
C LEU A 66 7.78 -11.86 0.34
N LEU A 67 8.62 -11.61 -0.66
CA LEU A 67 8.19 -11.43 -2.06
C LEU A 67 8.41 -12.70 -2.88
N SER A 68 7.65 -12.86 -3.95
CA SER A 68 7.82 -13.94 -4.93
C SER A 68 7.25 -13.56 -6.30
N ASP A 69 7.62 -14.32 -7.33
CA ASP A 69 7.04 -14.17 -8.67
C ASP A 69 5.54 -14.52 -8.69
N CYS A 70 4.80 -13.99 -9.67
CA CYS A 70 3.35 -14.14 -9.78
C CYS A 70 2.88 -15.61 -9.73
N ASP A 71 3.59 -16.50 -10.42
CA ASP A 71 3.25 -17.92 -10.53
C ASP A 71 3.98 -18.80 -9.49
N SER A 72 4.59 -18.18 -8.48
CA SER A 72 5.33 -18.91 -7.46
C SER A 72 4.42 -19.61 -6.46
N ASP A 73 4.83 -20.79 -6.00
CA ASP A 73 4.17 -21.56 -4.94
C ASP A 73 4.81 -21.36 -3.56
N VAL A 74 5.67 -20.36 -3.39
CA VAL A 74 6.25 -20.03 -2.08
C VAL A 74 5.11 -19.72 -1.10
N PRO A 75 4.97 -20.47 0.00
CA PRO A 75 3.90 -20.21 0.96
C PRO A 75 4.17 -18.91 1.70
N PHE A 76 3.09 -18.23 2.09
CA PHE A 76 3.12 -16.98 2.86
C PHE A 76 3.87 -15.81 2.18
N SER A 77 4.13 -15.89 0.88
CA SER A 77 4.73 -14.80 0.11
C SER A 77 3.68 -13.88 -0.49
N TRP A 78 4.11 -12.66 -0.78
CA TRP A 78 3.43 -11.69 -1.60
C TRP A 78 3.85 -11.89 -3.05
N LYS A 79 2.88 -12.24 -3.89
CA LYS A 79 3.12 -12.51 -5.31
C LYS A 79 3.09 -11.21 -6.08
N VAL A 80 4.16 -10.91 -6.80
CA VAL A 80 4.30 -9.70 -7.61
C VAL A 80 3.97 -10.03 -9.07
N CYS A 81 2.82 -9.55 -9.54
CA CYS A 81 2.31 -9.74 -10.90
C CYS A 81 2.48 -8.42 -11.68
N LEU A 82 3.68 -8.21 -12.22
CA LEU A 82 4.06 -6.93 -12.86
C LEU A 82 3.25 -6.62 -14.12
N ASP A 83 2.94 -7.64 -14.93
CA ASP A 83 2.19 -7.48 -16.19
C ASP A 83 0.75 -6.99 -15.93
N ASP A 84 0.15 -7.45 -14.84
CA ASP A 84 -1.19 -7.02 -14.39
C ASP A 84 -1.13 -5.77 -13.50
N ASN A 85 0.07 -5.30 -13.15
CA ASN A 85 0.30 -4.24 -12.17
C ASN A 85 -0.37 -4.51 -10.81
N VAL A 86 -0.27 -5.75 -10.33
CA VAL A 86 -0.90 -6.24 -9.09
C VAL A 86 0.12 -6.86 -8.15
N ILE A 87 -0.10 -6.69 -6.85
CA ILE A 87 0.52 -7.50 -5.80
C ILE A 87 -0.58 -8.29 -5.07
N VAL A 88 -0.33 -9.56 -4.81
CA VAL A 88 -1.27 -10.47 -4.16
C VAL A 88 -0.73 -10.85 -2.79
N SER A 89 -1.54 -10.68 -1.75
CA SER A 89 -1.18 -11.07 -0.39
C SER A 89 -1.14 -12.60 -0.22
N PRO A 90 -0.51 -13.11 0.85
CA PRO A 90 -0.54 -14.52 1.22
C PRO A 90 -1.94 -15.16 1.29
N HIS A 91 -2.96 -14.34 1.55
CA HIS A 91 -4.35 -14.77 1.69
C HIS A 91 -5.17 -14.54 0.42
N GLY A 92 -4.53 -14.18 -0.70
CA GLY A 92 -5.17 -14.03 -2.00
C GLY A 92 -5.77 -12.65 -2.27
N LEU A 93 -5.65 -11.69 -1.34
CA LEU A 93 -6.14 -10.32 -1.57
C LEU A 93 -5.27 -9.63 -2.61
N ARG A 94 -5.90 -8.96 -3.57
CA ARG A 94 -5.24 -8.32 -4.71
C ARG A 94 -5.23 -6.81 -4.57
N PHE A 95 -4.08 -6.19 -4.81
CA PHE A 95 -3.93 -4.74 -4.75
C PHE A 95 -3.20 -4.21 -5.98
N ASN A 96 -3.60 -3.04 -6.46
CA ASN A 96 -2.92 -2.36 -7.54
C ASN A 96 -1.56 -1.83 -7.04
N LEU A 97 -0.47 -2.08 -7.78
CA LEU A 97 0.87 -1.62 -7.40
C LEU A 97 0.99 -0.09 -7.29
N ASN A 98 0.14 0.69 -7.98
CA ASN A 98 0.12 2.16 -7.84
C ASN A 98 -0.49 2.63 -6.50
N SER A 99 -1.12 1.72 -5.76
CA SER A 99 -1.68 1.96 -4.42
C SER A 99 -0.87 1.31 -3.30
N PHE A 100 0.18 0.55 -3.64
CA PHE A 100 0.95 -0.20 -2.67
C PHE A 100 1.88 0.71 -1.85
N ASP A 101 1.60 0.80 -0.55
CA ASP A 101 2.47 1.47 0.42
C ASP A 101 3.17 0.41 1.30
N PRO A 102 4.51 0.29 1.23
CA PRO A 102 5.24 -0.76 1.94
C PRO A 102 5.07 -0.74 3.46
N LEU A 103 4.93 0.44 4.06
CA LEU A 103 4.82 0.54 5.52
C LEU A 103 3.40 0.17 5.95
N ILE A 104 2.39 0.77 5.33
CA ILE A 104 0.97 0.52 5.67
C ILE A 104 0.62 -0.96 5.45
N PHE A 105 1.10 -1.55 4.37
CA PHE A 105 0.85 -2.97 4.09
C PHE A 105 1.62 -3.88 5.05
N ALA A 106 2.85 -3.51 5.45
CA ALA A 106 3.57 -4.27 6.46
C ALA A 106 2.85 -4.19 7.82
N GLU A 107 2.44 -3.01 8.27
CA GLU A 107 1.65 -2.83 9.49
C GLU A 107 0.37 -3.68 9.46
N THR A 108 -0.40 -3.56 8.39
CA THR A 108 -1.72 -4.22 8.27
C THR A 108 -1.62 -5.74 8.17
N TYR A 109 -0.65 -6.27 7.42
CA TYR A 109 -0.67 -7.68 7.01
C TYR A 109 0.56 -8.48 7.44
N VAL A 110 1.71 -7.85 7.64
CA VAL A 110 2.93 -8.56 8.07
C VAL A 110 3.04 -8.54 9.60
N TRP A 111 2.81 -7.38 10.21
CA TRP A 111 2.80 -7.21 11.66
C TRP A 111 1.40 -7.41 12.26
N ASP A 112 0.37 -7.47 11.41
CA ASP A 112 -1.02 -7.77 11.74
C ASP A 112 -1.56 -6.92 12.91
N ILE A 113 -1.25 -5.61 12.90
CA ILE A 113 -1.57 -4.72 14.04
C ILE A 113 -3.06 -4.54 14.26
N HIS A 114 -3.88 -4.89 13.26
CA HIS A 114 -5.35 -4.81 13.29
C HIS A 114 -6.03 -6.11 13.75
N PHE A 115 -5.25 -7.12 14.16
CA PHE A 115 -5.79 -8.35 14.70
C PHE A 115 -6.63 -8.09 15.95
N CYS A 116 -7.92 -8.42 15.87
CA CYS A 116 -8.88 -8.12 16.94
C CYS A 116 -9.04 -9.26 17.97
N GLY A 117 -8.50 -10.46 17.71
CA GLY A 117 -8.59 -11.60 18.64
C GLY A 117 -9.92 -12.33 18.70
N PHE A 118 -10.89 -12.02 17.83
CA PHE A 118 -12.20 -12.69 17.76
C PHE A 118 -12.74 -12.77 16.33
N ASP A 119 -13.76 -13.61 16.13
CA ASP A 119 -14.42 -13.81 14.83
C ASP A 119 -15.24 -12.58 14.41
N LEU A 120 -14.93 -12.06 13.22
CA LEU A 120 -15.58 -10.91 12.63
C LEU A 120 -16.75 -11.27 11.71
N THR A 121 -17.05 -12.55 11.53
CA THR A 121 -18.17 -13.03 10.71
C THR A 121 -19.49 -12.41 11.16
N GLY A 122 -20.14 -11.68 10.24
CA GLY A 122 -21.42 -11.01 10.49
C GLY A 122 -21.34 -9.77 11.38
N LYS A 123 -20.14 -9.36 11.79
CA LYS A 123 -19.90 -8.09 12.50
C LYS A 123 -19.86 -6.92 11.52
N VAL A 124 -20.04 -5.72 12.06
CA VAL A 124 -19.90 -4.47 11.32
C VAL A 124 -18.63 -3.76 11.76
N VAL A 125 -17.82 -3.33 10.80
CA VAL A 125 -16.66 -2.48 11.01
C VAL A 125 -16.90 -1.14 10.31
N ILE A 126 -16.57 -0.05 11.00
CA ILE A 126 -16.55 1.30 10.43
C ILE A 126 -15.08 1.69 10.31
N ASP A 127 -14.61 1.82 9.08
CA ASP A 127 -13.23 2.19 8.74
C ASP A 127 -13.20 3.68 8.33
N VAL A 128 -12.56 4.52 9.13
CA VAL A 128 -12.55 5.97 8.96
C VAL A 128 -11.15 6.43 8.55
N GLY A 129 -11.04 7.01 7.37
CA GLY A 129 -9.75 7.27 6.71
C GLY A 129 -9.27 6.04 5.94
N GLY A 130 -10.16 5.48 5.11
CA GLY A 130 -9.96 4.19 4.44
C GLY A 130 -8.80 4.10 3.44
N TYR A 131 -8.11 5.21 3.16
CA TYR A 131 -6.94 5.27 2.28
C TYR A 131 -7.17 4.51 0.97
N VAL A 132 -6.41 3.45 0.70
CA VAL A 132 -6.52 2.66 -0.54
C VAL A 132 -7.37 1.39 -0.36
N GLY A 133 -8.12 1.31 0.74
CA GLY A 133 -8.98 0.18 1.09
C GLY A 133 -8.22 -1.03 1.64
N ASP A 134 -6.94 -0.88 2.00
CA ASP A 134 -6.11 -1.94 2.57
C ASP A 134 -6.74 -2.51 3.85
N THR A 135 -7.08 -1.67 4.82
CA THR A 135 -7.68 -2.10 6.09
C THR A 135 -9.14 -2.56 5.91
N ALA A 136 -9.91 -1.91 5.04
CA ALA A 136 -11.26 -2.36 4.70
C ALA A 136 -11.30 -3.76 4.10
N LEU A 137 -10.39 -4.06 3.16
CA LEU A 137 -10.26 -5.41 2.57
C LEU A 137 -9.75 -6.42 3.59
N TYR A 138 -8.83 -6.03 4.49
CA TYR A 138 -8.40 -6.88 5.60
C TYR A 138 -9.60 -7.34 6.43
N PHE A 139 -10.44 -6.43 6.94
CA PHE A 139 -11.58 -6.80 7.77
C PHE A 139 -12.66 -7.56 7.00
N ALA A 140 -12.92 -7.18 5.74
CA ALA A 140 -13.87 -7.91 4.89
C ALA A 140 -13.43 -9.36 4.64
N SER A 141 -12.14 -9.60 4.43
CA SER A 141 -11.58 -10.95 4.27
C SER A 141 -11.75 -11.82 5.52
N LYS A 142 -11.93 -11.20 6.70
CA LYS A 142 -12.22 -11.86 7.98
C LYS A 142 -13.72 -12.00 8.26
N GLY A 143 -14.59 -11.67 7.29
CA GLY A 143 -16.04 -11.87 7.37
C GLY A 143 -16.85 -10.67 7.89
N ALA A 144 -16.20 -9.53 8.17
CA ALA A 144 -16.91 -8.32 8.55
C ALA A 144 -17.61 -7.66 7.36
N LYS A 145 -18.76 -7.04 7.64
CA LYS A 145 -19.33 -6.01 6.76
C LYS A 145 -18.69 -4.67 7.10
N VAL A 146 -18.03 -4.05 6.13
CA VAL A 146 -17.23 -2.84 6.34
C VAL A 146 -17.92 -1.65 5.68
N TYR A 147 -18.07 -0.55 6.42
CA TYR A 147 -18.39 0.76 5.88
C TYR A 147 -17.11 1.58 5.94
N VAL A 148 -16.56 1.95 4.79
CA VAL A 148 -15.28 2.63 4.69
C VAL A 148 -15.46 4.05 4.18
N TYR A 149 -14.89 5.02 4.89
CA TYR A 149 -15.01 6.44 4.60
C TYR A 149 -13.63 6.99 4.25
N GLU A 150 -13.45 7.46 3.02
CA GLU A 150 -12.20 8.06 2.55
C GLU A 150 -12.51 9.39 1.82
N PRO A 151 -12.13 10.54 2.40
CA PRO A 151 -12.45 11.84 1.82
C PRO A 151 -11.52 12.28 0.68
N ASP A 152 -10.27 11.79 0.58
CA ASP A 152 -9.39 12.16 -0.53
C ASP A 152 -9.86 11.45 -1.81
N PRO A 153 -10.29 12.17 -2.86
CA PRO A 153 -10.78 11.54 -4.07
C PRO A 153 -9.74 10.66 -4.80
N LEU A 154 -8.44 10.93 -4.63
CA LEU A 154 -7.38 10.10 -5.20
C LEU A 154 -7.27 8.77 -4.47
N ASN A 155 -7.35 8.79 -3.14
CA ASN A 155 -7.34 7.57 -2.33
C ASN A 155 -8.63 6.78 -2.51
N TYR A 156 -9.78 7.46 -2.52
CA TYR A 156 -11.07 6.85 -2.81
C TYR A 156 -11.07 6.14 -4.18
N SER A 157 -10.47 6.75 -5.21
CA SER A 157 -10.32 6.10 -6.51
C SER A 157 -9.43 4.83 -6.45
N LYS A 158 -8.32 4.88 -5.71
CA LYS A 158 -7.47 3.70 -5.47
C LYS A 158 -8.20 2.60 -4.68
N LEU A 159 -8.97 3.00 -3.66
CA LEU A 159 -9.84 2.12 -2.88
C LEU A 159 -10.83 1.39 -3.81
N LEU A 160 -11.57 2.13 -4.64
CA LEU A 160 -12.49 1.52 -5.60
C LEU A 160 -11.76 0.55 -6.54
N LYS A 161 -10.56 0.92 -7.00
CA LYS A 161 -9.77 0.04 -7.86
C LYS A 161 -9.35 -1.26 -7.16
N ASN A 162 -8.98 -1.19 -5.89
CA ASN A 162 -8.64 -2.37 -5.11
C ASN A 162 -9.88 -3.22 -4.80
N LEU A 163 -11.05 -2.61 -4.60
CA LEU A 163 -12.32 -3.35 -4.48
C LEU A 163 -12.65 -4.12 -5.77
N GLU A 164 -12.47 -3.52 -6.95
CA GLU A 164 -12.66 -4.21 -8.24
C GLU A 164 -11.77 -5.44 -8.40
N LEU A 165 -10.57 -5.42 -7.82
CA LEU A 165 -9.62 -6.54 -7.87
C LEU A 165 -10.01 -7.70 -6.93
N ASN A 166 -10.98 -7.50 -6.02
CA ASN A 166 -11.45 -8.49 -5.04
C ASN A 166 -13.00 -8.62 -5.14
N PRO A 167 -13.54 -9.08 -6.28
CA PRO A 167 -14.97 -9.07 -6.56
C PRO A 167 -15.82 -9.85 -5.54
N GLU A 168 -15.25 -10.88 -4.90
CA GLU A 168 -15.89 -11.68 -3.87
C GLU A 168 -16.19 -10.90 -2.58
N LEU A 169 -15.46 -9.80 -2.33
CA LEU A 169 -15.62 -8.94 -1.16
C LEU A 169 -16.47 -7.69 -1.41
N LEU A 170 -16.87 -7.42 -2.66
CA LEU A 170 -17.65 -6.22 -3.01
C LEU A 170 -18.96 -6.09 -2.22
N ARG A 171 -19.62 -7.21 -1.90
CA ARG A 171 -20.85 -7.20 -1.10
C ARG A 171 -20.62 -6.87 0.38
N MET A 172 -19.37 -7.05 0.86
CA MET A 172 -18.98 -6.87 2.25
C MET A 172 -18.52 -5.44 2.51
N VAL A 173 -17.96 -4.74 1.52
CA VAL A 173 -17.42 -3.39 1.68
C VAL A 173 -18.31 -2.34 1.01
N LYS A 174 -18.70 -1.32 1.77
CA LYS A 174 -19.43 -0.15 1.29
C LYS A 174 -18.56 1.10 1.38
N PRO A 175 -18.08 1.64 0.26
CA PRO A 175 -17.19 2.80 0.25
C PRO A 175 -17.93 4.13 0.12
N TYR A 176 -17.54 5.12 0.93
CA TYR A 176 -18.09 6.47 0.94
C TYR A 176 -16.97 7.50 0.73
N ASN A 177 -17.13 8.37 -0.28
CA ASN A 177 -16.20 9.48 -0.52
C ASN A 177 -16.58 10.67 0.37
N MET A 178 -16.41 10.50 1.67
CA MET A 178 -16.87 11.42 2.71
C MET A 178 -15.88 11.43 3.88
N ALA A 179 -15.79 12.56 4.58
CA ALA A 179 -15.12 12.63 5.86
C ALA A 179 -16.15 12.37 6.98
N VAL A 180 -15.69 11.83 8.11
CA VAL A 180 -16.53 11.63 9.30
C VAL A 180 -16.28 12.77 10.26
N GLY A 181 -17.35 13.41 10.75
CA GLY A 181 -17.28 14.57 11.62
C GLY A 181 -18.64 15.17 11.92
N VAL A 182 -18.66 16.43 12.37
CA VAL A 182 -19.92 17.17 12.54
C VAL A 182 -20.45 17.57 11.16
N ASP A 183 -21.76 17.41 10.93
CA ASP A 183 -22.42 17.80 9.68
C ASP A 183 -22.03 19.21 9.25
N GLY A 184 -21.56 19.31 8.01
CA GLY A 184 -21.08 20.56 7.43
C GLY A 184 -20.20 20.34 6.21
N GLU A 185 -19.67 21.44 5.68
CA GLU A 185 -18.65 21.42 4.64
C GLU A 185 -17.31 21.83 5.24
N VAL A 186 -16.27 21.03 5.00
CA VAL A 186 -14.89 21.40 5.32
C VAL A 186 -14.06 21.37 4.04
N SER A 187 -13.15 22.34 3.92
CA SER A 187 -12.20 22.41 2.81
C SER A 187 -10.88 21.76 3.21
N PHE A 188 -10.57 20.62 2.60
CA PHE A 188 -9.27 19.99 2.75
C PHE A 188 -8.35 20.36 1.59
N ARG A 189 -7.06 20.47 1.89
CA ARG A 189 -6.00 20.65 0.90
C ARG A 189 -5.25 19.33 0.75
N PHE A 190 -5.60 18.60 -0.30
CA PHE A 190 -5.01 17.29 -0.59
C PHE A 190 -3.59 17.43 -1.18
N GLY A 191 -2.70 16.53 -0.78
CA GLY A 191 -1.41 16.38 -1.42
C GLY A 191 -1.56 15.80 -2.82
N GLN A 192 -0.60 16.04 -3.72
CA GLN A 192 -0.66 15.50 -5.10
C GLN A 192 -0.59 13.96 -5.18
N TRP A 193 -0.30 13.27 -4.07
CA TRP A 193 0.02 11.84 -4.04
C TRP A 193 -0.88 10.98 -3.14
N GLY A 194 -1.87 11.58 -2.46
CA GLY A 194 -2.80 10.85 -1.59
C GLY A 194 -2.21 10.35 -0.27
N ASN A 195 -0.99 10.74 0.12
CA ASN A 195 -0.46 10.39 1.44
C ASN A 195 -1.30 11.05 2.56
N SER A 196 -1.11 10.61 3.81
CA SER A 196 -1.73 11.16 5.02
C SER A 196 -2.02 12.65 4.86
N SER A 197 -3.32 12.99 4.91
CA SER A 197 -3.83 14.33 4.63
C SER A 197 -3.42 15.29 5.76
N THR A 198 -2.14 15.62 5.80
CA THR A 198 -1.67 16.82 6.47
C THR A 198 -2.16 18.00 5.63
N MET A 199 -2.83 18.96 6.26
CA MET A 199 -3.23 20.22 5.61
C MET A 199 -2.01 20.82 4.90
N ASN A 200 -1.91 20.64 3.58
CA ASN A 200 -0.84 21.26 2.81
C ASN A 200 -1.25 22.72 2.56
N PRO A 201 -0.55 23.75 3.09
CA PRO A 201 -0.92 25.15 2.91
C PRO A 201 -1.03 25.60 1.44
N HIS A 202 -0.42 24.84 0.51
CA HIS A 202 -0.37 25.11 -0.92
C HIS A 202 -1.25 24.20 -1.78
N GLY A 203 -1.97 23.24 -1.18
CA GLY A 203 -2.90 22.36 -1.93
C GLY A 203 -4.14 23.12 -2.43
N ARG A 204 -4.78 22.62 -3.50
CA ARG A 204 -6.05 23.19 -3.98
C ARG A 204 -7.19 22.79 -3.02
N PRO A 205 -8.01 23.72 -2.56
CA PRO A 205 -9.15 23.39 -1.70
C PRO A 205 -10.18 22.57 -2.50
N LYS A 206 -10.64 21.46 -1.92
CA LYS A 206 -11.85 20.75 -2.37
C LYS A 206 -12.88 20.75 -1.25
N LYS A 207 -14.13 21.04 -1.59
CA LYS A 207 -15.27 20.89 -0.68
C LYS A 207 -15.60 19.42 -0.52
N LEU A 208 -15.87 19.01 0.71
CA LEU A 208 -16.31 17.67 1.04
C LEU A 208 -17.49 17.73 1.99
N SER A 209 -18.37 16.75 1.84
CA SER A 209 -19.48 16.52 2.75
C SER A 209 -19.00 15.71 3.96
N LEU A 210 -19.40 16.15 5.15
CA LEU A 210 -19.26 15.42 6.40
C LEU A 210 -20.56 14.67 6.72
N LEU A 211 -20.45 13.51 7.35
CA LEU A 211 -21.61 12.75 7.86
C LEU A 211 -21.29 12.12 9.22
N VAL A 212 -22.31 12.07 10.09
CA VAL A 212 -22.38 11.24 11.31
C VAL A 212 -22.81 9.82 10.97
#